data_AF-A0A9D2HQX4-F1
#
_entry.id   AF-A0A9D2HQX4-F1
#
_cell.length_a   1.000
_cell.length_b   1.000
_cell.length_c   1.000
_cell.angle_alpha   90.00
_cell.angle_beta   90.00
_cell.angle_gamma   90.00
#
_symmetry.space_group_name_H-M   'P 1'
#
loop_
_entity.id
_entity.type
_entity.pdbx_description
1 polymer ?
#
loop_
_entity_poly.entity_id
_entity_poly.type
_entity_poly.pdbx_seq_one_letter_code
_entity_poly.pdbx_strand_id
1 'polypeptide(L)'
;MYSSEDLERFYFQYQTEALPHGESLQSFCLKNKVPYNLFEKWYKDTRKKIVEVSVDGRPEDEDEPGDESERLARPAPPSPGSVTAVRIWLDLRISNGLHLSQKNLSYQDLVRMIGKLEGLC
;
A
#
# COMPACT_ATOMS: atom_id res chain seq x y z
N MET A 1 -21.22 -9.90 -19.52
CA MET A 1 -20.79 -8.60 -18.96
C MET A 1 -20.33 -8.87 -17.54
N TYR A 2 -19.18 -8.35 -17.12
CA TYR A 2 -18.70 -8.55 -15.74
C TYR A 2 -19.61 -7.84 -14.74
N SER A 3 -20.04 -8.53 -13.69
CA SER A 3 -20.73 -7.94 -12.54
C SER A 3 -19.74 -7.29 -11.57
N SER A 4 -20.22 -6.45 -10.65
CA SER A 4 -19.40 -5.92 -9.56
C SER A 4 -18.87 -7.04 -8.66
N GLU A 5 -19.64 -8.10 -8.43
CA GLU A 5 -19.20 -9.28 -7.64
C GLU A 5 -18.07 -10.04 -8.34
N ASP A 6 -18.09 -10.12 -9.68
CA ASP A 6 -17.03 -10.78 -10.44
C ASP A 6 -15.71 -10.02 -10.31
N LEU A 7 -15.77 -8.69 -10.35
CA LEU A 7 -14.62 -7.81 -10.19
C LEU A 7 -14.08 -7.82 -8.75
N GLU A 8 -14.96 -7.98 -7.77
CA GLU A 8 -14.58 -8.14 -6.37
C GLU A 8 -13.84 -9.45 -6.11
N ARG A 9 -14.37 -10.58 -6.62
CA ARG A 9 -13.69 -11.88 -6.55
C ARG A 9 -12.36 -11.84 -7.29
N PHE A 10 -12.32 -11.21 -8.46
CA PHE A 10 -11.10 -11.03 -9.23
C PHE A 10 -10.06 -10.20 -8.46
N TYR A 11 -10.48 -9.14 -7.76
CA TYR A 11 -9.58 -8.33 -6.93
C TYR A 11 -9.08 -9.11 -5.69
N PHE A 12 -9.95 -9.88 -5.04
CA PHE A 12 -9.55 -10.74 -3.94
C PHE A 12 -8.52 -11.78 -4.39
N GLN A 13 -8.75 -12.40 -5.54
CA GLN A 13 -7.81 -13.36 -6.13
C GLN A 13 -6.48 -12.71 -6.52
N TYR A 14 -6.51 -11.48 -7.03
CA TYR A 14 -5.29 -10.69 -7.25
C TYR A 14 -4.50 -10.49 -5.94
N GLN A 15 -5.19 -10.17 -4.83
CA GLN A 15 -4.54 -9.97 -3.52
C GLN A 15 -3.91 -11.26 -2.97
N THR A 16 -4.55 -12.42 -3.17
CA THR A 16 -4.07 -13.70 -2.62
C THR A 16 -3.06 -14.42 -3.51
N GLU A 17 -3.17 -14.29 -4.83
CA GLU A 17 -2.36 -15.05 -5.79
C GLU A 17 -1.32 -14.21 -6.52
N ALA A 18 -1.64 -13.00 -6.95
CA ALA A 18 -0.74 -12.21 -7.81
C ALA A 18 0.15 -11.25 -7.01
N LEU A 19 -0.42 -10.62 -5.97
CA LEU A 19 0.26 -9.65 -5.13
C LEU A 19 1.46 -10.23 -4.36
N PRO A 20 1.39 -11.45 -3.78
CA PRO A 20 2.54 -12.07 -3.10
C PRO A 20 3.69 -12.42 -4.07
N HIS A 21 3.34 -12.66 -5.34
CA HIS A 21 4.30 -12.97 -6.40
C HIS A 21 4.83 -11.71 -7.10
N GLY A 22 4.40 -10.52 -6.66
CA GLY A 22 4.82 -9.25 -7.25
C GLY A 22 4.27 -9.00 -8.66
N GLU A 23 3.22 -9.72 -9.07
CA GLU A 23 2.58 -9.50 -10.37
C GLU A 23 1.74 -8.21 -10.33
N SER A 24 1.90 -7.35 -11.33
CA SER A 24 1.13 -6.10 -11.41
C SER A 24 -0.32 -6.39 -11.77
N LEU A 25 -1.23 -5.58 -11.25
CA LEU A 25 -2.67 -5.65 -11.55
C LEU A 25 -2.95 -5.62 -13.06
N GLN A 26 -2.18 -4.87 -13.83
CA GLN A 26 -2.31 -4.80 -15.28
C GLN A 26 -1.91 -6.12 -15.96
N SER A 27 -0.84 -6.77 -15.50
CA SER A 27 -0.44 -8.11 -15.97
C SER A 27 -1.51 -9.15 -15.62
N PHE A 28 -2.03 -9.10 -14.39
CA PHE A 28 -3.06 -10.02 -13.94
C PHE A 28 -4.39 -9.85 -14.70
N CYS A 29 -4.77 -8.62 -15.04
CA CYS A 29 -5.90 -8.33 -15.92
C CYS A 29 -5.71 -8.94 -17.33
N LEU A 30 -4.53 -8.78 -17.91
CA LEU A 30 -4.20 -9.36 -19.23
C LEU A 30 -4.26 -10.89 -19.20
N LYS A 31 -3.67 -11.51 -18.18
CA LYS A 31 -3.64 -12.97 -17.97
C LYS A 31 -5.05 -13.57 -17.84
N ASN A 32 -5.93 -12.89 -17.13
CA ASN A 32 -7.31 -13.32 -16.88
C ASN A 32 -8.32 -12.76 -17.89
N LYS A 33 -7.85 -12.08 -18.95
CA LYS A 33 -8.67 -11.47 -20.01
C LYS A 33 -9.71 -10.46 -19.49
N VAL A 34 -9.42 -9.82 -18.36
CA VAL A 34 -10.25 -8.75 -17.80
C VAL A 34 -9.84 -7.43 -18.45
N PRO A 35 -10.76 -6.69 -19.09
CA PRO A 35 -10.44 -5.38 -19.67
C PRO A 35 -10.00 -4.40 -18.58
N TYR A 36 -8.76 -3.92 -18.66
CA TYR A 36 -8.18 -3.03 -17.63
C TYR A 36 -9.03 -1.78 -17.37
N ASN A 37 -9.58 -1.15 -18.43
CA ASN A 37 -10.44 0.03 -18.32
C ASN A 37 -11.71 -0.20 -17.47
N LEU A 38 -12.23 -1.44 -17.49
CA LEU A 38 -13.41 -1.80 -16.70
C LEU A 38 -13.03 -1.97 -15.23
N PHE A 39 -11.95 -2.71 -14.98
CA PHE A 39 -11.42 -2.91 -13.64
C PHE A 39 -11.00 -1.58 -13.00
N GLU A 40 -10.37 -0.68 -13.74
CA GLU A 40 -9.91 0.61 -13.23
C GLU A 40 -11.09 1.48 -12.76
N LYS A 41 -12.18 1.52 -13.52
CA LYS A 41 -13.40 2.24 -13.13
C LYS A 41 -14.00 1.64 -11.86
N TRP A 42 -14.19 0.33 -11.83
CA TRP A 42 -14.72 -0.37 -10.66
C TRP A 42 -13.82 -0.16 -9.44
N TYR A 43 -12.49 -0.28 -9.57
CA TYR A 43 -11.54 -0.11 -8.48
C TYR A 43 -11.59 1.30 -7.90
N LYS A 44 -11.68 2.34 -8.73
CA LYS A 44 -11.85 3.74 -8.29
C LYS A 44 -13.17 3.96 -7.57
N ASP A 45 -14.26 3.38 -8.08
CA ASP A 45 -15.59 3.52 -7.48
C ASP A 45 -15.69 2.75 -6.15
N THR A 46 -15.09 1.58 -6.06
CA THR A 46 -15.05 0.75 -4.84
C THR A 46 -14.12 1.37 -3.79
N ARG A 47 -12.93 1.90 -4.16
CA ARG A 47 -12.02 2.58 -3.20
C ARG A 47 -12.58 3.88 -2.64
N LYS A 48 -13.45 4.58 -3.38
CA LYS A 48 -14.20 5.74 -2.87
C LYS A 48 -15.33 5.35 -1.90
N LYS A 49 -15.81 4.12 -1.96
CA LYS A 49 -16.86 3.58 -1.07
C LYS A 49 -16.31 2.82 0.14
N ILE A 50 -15.12 2.24 0.03
CA ILE A 50 -14.42 1.58 1.15
C ILE A 50 -13.93 2.67 2.10
N VAL A 51 -14.74 2.97 3.12
CA VAL A 51 -14.30 3.63 4.35
C VAL A 51 -13.37 2.65 5.07
N GLU A 52 -12.18 3.09 5.49
CA GLU A 52 -11.31 2.28 6.35
C GLU A 52 -12.07 1.91 7.63
N VAL A 53 -12.51 0.65 7.72
CA VAL A 53 -12.98 0.09 8.99
C VAL A 53 -11.73 -0.25 9.80
N SER A 54 -11.36 0.66 10.71
CA SER A 54 -10.46 0.32 11.81
C SER A 54 -11.23 -0.61 12.74
N VAL A 55 -10.81 -1.87 12.84
CA VAL A 55 -11.36 -2.79 13.82
C VAL A 55 -10.64 -2.51 15.13
N ASP A 56 -11.24 -1.69 15.99
CA ASP A 56 -10.80 -1.51 17.38
C ASP A 56 -11.27 -2.73 18.18
N GLY A 57 -10.33 -3.58 18.59
CA GLY A 57 -10.66 -4.84 19.26
C GLY A 57 -9.60 -5.92 19.10
N ARG A 58 -8.34 -5.60 19.40
CA ARG A 58 -7.36 -6.62 19.80
C ARG A 58 -7.42 -6.70 21.34
N PRO A 59 -7.50 -7.89 21.97
CA PRO A 59 -7.47 -7.96 23.43
C PRO A 59 -6.17 -7.34 23.93
N GLU A 60 -6.30 -6.44 24.89
CA GLU A 60 -5.19 -5.91 25.68
C GLU A 60 -4.65 -7.06 26.53
N ASP A 61 -3.46 -7.57 26.18
CA ASP A 61 -2.65 -8.33 27.13
C ASP A 61 -1.83 -7.30 27.91
N GLU A 62 -2.35 -6.90 29.07
CA GLU A 62 -1.55 -6.31 30.13
C GLU A 62 -0.54 -7.36 30.62
N ASP A 63 0.74 -6.99 30.69
CA ASP A 63 1.68 -7.35 31.76
C ASP A 63 3.12 -7.02 31.32
N GLU A 64 3.63 -5.86 31.75
CA GLU A 64 5.04 -5.68 32.09
C GLU A 64 5.21 -6.02 33.59
N PRO A 65 6.40 -6.45 34.11
CA PRO A 65 7.70 -5.90 33.73
C PRO A 65 8.89 -6.89 33.73
N GLY A 66 10.01 -6.44 33.15
CA GLY A 66 11.34 -6.64 33.73
C GLY A 66 12.17 -7.88 33.35
N ASP A 67 13.27 -7.57 32.63
CA ASP A 67 14.63 -8.02 32.92
C ASP A 67 15.31 -9.14 32.09
N GLU A 68 16.59 -8.86 31.90
CA GLU A 68 17.72 -9.45 31.17
C GLU A 68 17.83 -10.95 30.80
N SER A 69 18.52 -11.12 29.66
CA SER A 69 19.54 -12.16 29.37
C SER A 69 19.13 -13.50 28.72
N GLU A 70 19.58 -13.61 27.45
CA GLU A 70 20.08 -14.79 26.74
C GLU A 70 19.42 -16.18 26.96
N ARG A 71 18.75 -16.71 25.91
CA ARG A 71 19.24 -17.85 25.11
C ARG A 71 18.20 -18.41 24.12
N LEU A 72 18.66 -18.50 22.87
CA LEU A 72 18.48 -19.62 21.92
C LEU A 72 17.10 -19.87 21.26
N ALA A 73 17.09 -19.53 19.96
CA ALA A 73 16.61 -20.34 18.84
C ALA A 73 15.17 -20.89 18.91
N ARG A 74 14.23 -20.06 18.45
CA ARG A 74 13.02 -20.53 17.75
C ARG A 74 12.98 -19.87 16.37
N PRO A 75 12.69 -20.61 15.28
CA PRO A 75 12.50 -19.97 13.99
C PRO A 75 11.23 -19.12 14.09
N ALA A 76 11.40 -17.80 14.04
CA ALA A 76 10.28 -16.89 13.91
C ALA A 76 9.48 -17.30 12.65
N PRO A 77 8.15 -17.35 12.70
CA PRO A 77 7.34 -17.54 11.50
C PRO A 77 7.74 -16.45 10.48
N PRO A 78 7.77 -16.76 9.18
CA PRO A 78 8.14 -15.77 8.17
C PRO A 78 7.21 -14.57 8.33
N SER A 79 7.81 -13.45 8.74
CA SER A 79 7.15 -12.16 8.83
C SER A 79 6.36 -11.92 7.54
N PRO A 80 5.02 -11.79 7.61
CA PRO A 80 4.23 -11.58 6.42
C PRO A 80 4.55 -10.19 5.89
N GLY A 81 5.06 -10.17 4.67
CA GLY A 81 5.26 -8.93 3.94
C GLY A 81 6.60 -8.27 4.24
N SER A 82 7.63 -8.69 3.50
CA SER A 82 8.47 -7.68 2.86
C SER A 82 7.57 -6.90 1.91
N VAL A 83 6.77 -5.98 2.44
CA VAL A 83 5.97 -5.03 1.66
C VAL A 83 7.00 -4.33 0.79
N THR A 84 6.92 -4.54 -0.52
CA THR A 84 7.80 -3.88 -1.48
C THR A 84 7.79 -2.39 -1.15
N ALA A 85 8.92 -1.87 -0.67
CA ALA A 85 9.02 -0.50 -0.24
C ALA A 85 8.70 0.39 -1.44
N VAL A 86 7.54 1.03 -1.42
CA VAL A 86 7.10 1.95 -2.49
C VAL A 86 8.10 3.11 -2.54
N ARG A 87 8.76 3.27 -3.69
CA ARG A 87 9.75 4.32 -3.93
C ARG A 87 9.13 5.38 -4.82
N ILE A 88 8.89 6.55 -4.23
CA ILE A 88 8.21 7.67 -4.88
C ILE A 88 9.25 8.61 -5.49
N TRP A 89 8.97 9.13 -6.68
CA TRP A 89 9.72 10.22 -7.29
C TRP A 89 8.81 11.44 -7.41
N LEU A 90 9.25 12.57 -6.88
CA LEU A 90 8.57 13.86 -6.97
C LEU A 90 9.40 14.82 -7.81
N ASP A 91 8.74 15.49 -8.75
CA ASP A 91 9.28 16.61 -9.51
C ASP A 91 8.29 17.78 -9.45
N LEU A 92 8.65 18.84 -8.74
CA LEU A 92 7.81 20.01 -8.47
C LEU A 92 8.42 21.23 -9.15
N ARG A 93 7.64 21.87 -10.03
CA ARG A 93 8.00 23.10 -10.71
C ARG A 93 6.87 24.11 -10.56
N ILE A 94 7.18 25.29 -10.01
CA ILE A 94 6.19 26.35 -9.82
C ILE A 94 6.53 27.59 -10.66
N SER A 95 5.52 28.44 -10.89
CA SER A 95 5.58 29.55 -11.85
C SER A 95 6.61 30.63 -11.49
N ASN A 96 6.98 30.75 -10.21
CA ASN A 96 8.02 31.67 -9.75
C ASN A 96 9.46 31.18 -10.03
N GLY A 97 9.62 30.02 -10.70
CA GLY A 97 10.92 29.47 -11.08
C GLY A 97 11.53 28.49 -10.07
N LEU A 98 10.91 28.27 -8.90
CA LEU A 98 11.35 27.22 -7.97
C LEU A 98 11.14 25.83 -8.58
N HIS A 99 12.17 25.01 -8.48
CA HIS A 99 12.22 23.64 -9.00
C HIS A 99 12.81 22.70 -7.95
N LEU A 100 12.11 21.60 -7.65
CA LEU A 100 12.48 20.60 -6.65
C LEU A 100 12.27 19.20 -7.22
N SER A 101 13.32 18.38 -7.23
CA SER A 101 13.26 17.00 -7.70
C SER A 101 13.85 16.07 -6.65
N GLN A 102 13.09 15.06 -6.22
CA GLN A 102 13.53 14.06 -5.23
C GLN A 102 13.07 12.67 -5.62
N LYS A 103 14.03 11.74 -5.69
CA LYS A 103 13.80 10.33 -6.02
C LYS A 103 13.84 9.48 -4.77
N ASN A 104 13.25 8.28 -4.85
CA ASN A 104 13.37 7.24 -3.84
C ASN A 104 12.78 7.63 -2.47
N LEU A 105 11.72 8.43 -2.48
CA LEU A 105 11.02 8.84 -1.27
C LEU A 105 10.15 7.70 -0.75
N SER A 106 10.18 7.48 0.55
CA SER A 106 9.09 6.78 1.21
C SER A 106 7.88 7.70 1.31
N TYR A 107 6.70 7.13 1.59
CA TYR A 107 5.51 7.93 1.88
C TYR A 107 5.75 8.91 3.04
N GLN A 108 6.44 8.46 4.10
CA GLN A 108 6.78 9.30 5.25
C GLN A 108 7.70 10.46 4.87
N ASP A 109 8.68 10.23 4.00
CA ASP A 109 9.58 11.29 3.52
C ASP A 109 8.85 12.32 2.66
N LEU A 110 7.91 11.85 1.82
CA LEU A 110 7.07 12.73 1.01
C LEU A 110 6.20 13.63 1.90
N VAL A 111 5.50 13.07 2.90
CA VAL A 111 4.67 13.87 3.83
C VAL A 111 5.52 14.91 4.55
N ARG A 112 6.68 14.51 5.08
CA ARG A 112 7.59 15.44 5.75
C ARG A 112 8.10 16.54 4.82
N MET A 113 8.37 16.21 3.56
CA MET A 113 8.80 17.19 2.56
C MET A 113 7.68 18.18 2.21
N ILE A 114 6.44 17.71 2.03
CA ILE A 114 5.29 18.56 1.76
C ILE A 114 5.06 19.55 2.90
N GLY A 115 5.12 19.11 4.17
CA GLY A 115 4.98 20.01 5.32
C GLY A 115 6.05 21.11 5.38
N LYS A 116 7.27 20.84 4.89
CA LYS A 116 8.32 21.89 4.75
C LYS A 116 8.02 22.88 3.63
N LEU A 117 7.31 22.44 2.58
CA LEU A 117 6.91 23.30 1.46
C LEU A 117 5.71 24.18 1.80
N GLU A 118 4.79 23.71 2.66
CA GLU A 118 3.67 24.53 3.13
C GLU A 118 4.14 25.81 3.83
N GLY A 119 5.30 25.79 4.51
CA GLY A 119 5.89 26.98 5.12
C GLY A 119 6.53 27.97 4.14
N LEU A 120 6.56 27.68 2.83
CA LEU A 120 7.07 28.57 1.78
C LEU A 120 5.96 29.31 1.02
N CYS A 121 4.69 29.04 1.33
CA CYS A 121 3.50 29.68 0.75
C CYS A 121 3.03 30.88 1.57
#